data_AF-A0A5N7MRP9-F1
#
_entry.id   AF-A0A5N7MRP9-F1
#
_cell.length_a   1.000
_cell.length_b   1.000
_cell.length_c   1.000
_cell.angle_alpha   90.00
_cell.angle_beta   90.00
_cell.angle_gamma   90.00
#
_symmetry.space_group_name_H-M   'P 1'
#
loop_
_entity.id
_entity.type
_entity.pdbx_description
1 polymer ?
#
loop_
_entity_poly.entity_id
_entity_poly.type
_entity_poly.pdbx_seq_one_letter_code
_entity_poly.pdbx_strand_id
1 'polypeptide(L)'
;MDVMVTPAELKPAGIWRLSDRLGRPLGTITEASPSLFVIDANRDARLSGMETAKFRSLNDAMTAIARHMKGECQLSSDDKA
;
A
#
# COMPACT_ATOMS: atom_id res chain seq x y z
N MET A 1 -8.06 -11.28 2.11
CA MET A 1 -8.73 -10.13 1.45
C MET A 1 -7.73 -9.48 0.55
N ASP A 2 -8.13 -9.17 -0.67
CA ASP A 2 -7.17 -8.71 -1.67
C ASP A 2 -7.09 -7.18 -1.67
N VAL A 3 -5.85 -6.69 -1.78
CA VAL A 3 -5.50 -5.28 -1.75
C VAL A 3 -4.92 -4.89 -3.10
N MET A 4 -5.40 -3.77 -3.63
CA MET A 4 -4.88 -3.09 -4.80
C MET A 4 -4.01 -1.92 -4.35
N VAL A 5 -2.82 -1.82 -4.94
CA VAL A 5 -1.86 -0.74 -4.72
C VAL A 5 -1.81 0.09 -5.98
N THR A 6 -2.23 1.35 -5.93
CA THR A 6 -2.25 2.23 -7.11
C THR A 6 -1.36 3.42 -6.87
N PRO A 7 -0.41 3.76 -7.78
CA PRO A 7 0.35 5.00 -7.68
C PRO A 7 -0.59 6.21 -7.58
N ALA A 8 -0.31 7.13 -6.66
CA ALA A 8 -1.05 8.38 -6.60
C ALA A 8 -0.62 9.26 -7.79
N GLU A 9 -1.59 9.75 -8.57
CA GLU A 9 -1.32 10.58 -9.76
C GLU A 9 -0.71 11.95 -9.41
N LEU A 10 -0.89 12.40 -8.17
CA LEU A 10 -0.46 13.71 -7.69
C LEU A 10 0.92 13.62 -7.04
N LYS A 11 1.83 14.52 -7.46
CA LYS A 11 3.15 14.68 -6.86
C LYS A 11 3.03 15.05 -5.36
N PRO A 12 3.98 14.61 -4.51
CA PRO A 12 5.25 13.98 -4.87
C PRO A 12 5.12 12.51 -5.32
N ALA A 13 6.00 12.10 -6.24
CA ALA A 13 6.16 10.69 -6.57
C ALA A 13 6.55 9.89 -5.31
N GLY A 14 6.20 8.61 -5.27
CA GLY A 14 6.46 7.77 -4.09
C GLY A 14 5.28 7.67 -3.12
N ILE A 15 4.06 7.94 -3.57
CA ILE A 15 2.84 7.67 -2.81
C ILE A 15 2.01 6.64 -3.58
N TRP A 16 1.53 5.60 -2.88
CA TRP A 16 0.58 4.63 -3.40
C TRP A 16 -0.65 4.59 -2.52
N ARG A 17 -1.83 4.51 -3.14
CA ARG A 17 -3.11 4.33 -2.48
C ARG A 17 -3.37 2.84 -2.32
N LEU A 18 -3.87 2.46 -1.15
CA LEU A 18 -4.32 1.11 -0.85
C LEU A 18 -5.84 1.09 -0.89
N SER A 19 -6.40 0.21 -1.70
CA SER A 19 -7.83 -0.07 -1.73
C SER A 19 -8.07 -1.57 -1.78
N ASP A 20 -9.29 -1.99 -1.48
CA ASP A 20 -9.69 -3.35 -1.80
C ASP A 20 -10.24 -3.46 -3.23
N ARG A 21 -10.63 -4.67 -3.64
CA ARG A 21 -11.25 -4.91 -4.95
C ARG A 21 -12.57 -4.18 -5.19
N LEU A 22 -13.20 -3.63 -4.15
CA LEU A 22 -14.41 -2.81 -4.24
C LEU A 22 -14.10 -1.31 -4.25
N GLY A 23 -12.82 -0.92 -4.26
CA GLY A 23 -12.36 0.46 -4.21
C GLY A 23 -12.46 1.12 -2.84
N ARG A 24 -12.75 0.37 -1.77
CA ARG A 24 -12.81 0.92 -0.41
C ARG A 24 -11.40 1.26 0.06
N PRO A 25 -11.16 2.48 0.59
CA PRO A 25 -9.83 2.93 0.95
C PRO A 25 -9.33 2.22 2.21
N LEU A 26 -8.14 1.63 2.13
CA LEU A 26 -7.50 0.93 3.24
C LEU A 26 -6.35 1.74 3.86
N GLY A 27 -5.77 2.67 3.11
CA GLY A 27 -4.64 3.49 3.55
C GLY A 27 -3.75 3.94 2.40
N THR A 28 -2.51 4.25 2.70
CA THR A 28 -1.46 4.61 1.73
C THR A 28 -0.13 3.95 2.07
N ILE A 29 0.73 3.85 1.06
CA ILE A 29 2.16 3.62 1.21
C ILE A 29 2.86 4.91 0.80
N THR A 30 3.83 5.35 1.59
CA THR A 30 4.68 6.50 1.26
C THR A 30 6.14 6.11 1.31
N GLU A 31 6.89 6.42 0.26
CA GLU A 31 8.35 6.42 0.28
C GLU A 31 8.82 7.67 1.04
N ALA A 32 9.10 7.51 2.33
CA ALA A 32 9.50 8.61 3.22
C ALA A 32 10.95 9.05 2.97
N SER A 33 11.79 8.14 2.48
CA SER A 33 13.16 8.39 2.00
C SER A 33 13.57 7.24 1.07
N PRO A 34 14.70 7.33 0.33
CA PRO A 34 15.17 6.22 -0.48
C PRO A 34 15.23 4.92 0.33
N SER A 35 14.57 3.88 -0.17
CA SER A 35 14.49 2.56 0.49
C SER A 35 13.81 2.58 1.87
N LEU A 36 12.95 3.57 2.15
CA LEU A 36 12.12 3.61 3.35
C LEU A 36 10.65 3.82 2.95
N PHE A 37 9.88 2.74 3.04
CA PHE A 37 8.45 2.72 2.76
C PHE A 37 7.68 2.57 4.06
N VAL A 38 6.69 3.44 4.25
CA VAL A 38 5.83 3.53 5.43
C VAL A 38 4.40 3.27 5.00
N ILE A 39 3.67 2.46 5.76
CA ILE A 39 2.25 2.21 5.55
C ILE A 39 1.47 3.10 6.52
N ASP A 40 0.57 3.92 5.99
CA ASP A 40 -0.41 4.64 6.79
C ASP A 40 -1.78 3.99 6.60
N ALA A 41 -2.23 3.26 7.61
CA ALA A 41 -3.51 2.56 7.59
C ALA A 41 -4.64 3.49 8.02
N ASN A 42 -5.76 3.47 7.29
CA ASN A 42 -6.97 4.13 7.78
C ASN A 42 -7.42 3.47 9.09
N ARG A 43 -7.72 4.27 10.13
CA ARG A 43 -8.02 3.78 11.49
C ARG A 43 -9.15 2.75 11.55
N ASP A 44 -10.13 2.88 10.66
CA ASP A 44 -11.30 1.99 10.60
C ASP A 44 -11.17 0.89 9.52
N ALA A 45 -10.06 0.88 8.78
CA ALA A 45 -9.81 -0.15 7.78
C ALA A 45 -9.24 -1.41 8.43
N ARG A 46 -9.45 -2.56 7.79
CA ARG A 46 -8.92 -3.86 8.22
C ARG A 46 -7.38 -3.94 8.22
N LEU A 47 -6.70 -2.90 7.71
CA LEU A 47 -5.26 -2.71 7.77
C LEU A 47 -4.81 -2.14 9.14
N SER A 48 -5.75 -1.68 9.98
CA SER A 48 -5.48 -1.12 11.31
C SER A 48 -4.79 -2.17 12.20
N GLY A 49 -3.68 -1.79 12.83
CA GLY A 49 -2.92 -2.68 13.73
C GLY A 49 -1.83 -3.49 13.03
N MET A 50 -1.62 -3.31 11.73
CA MET A 50 -0.40 -3.76 11.05
C MET A 50 0.80 -2.93 11.53
N GLU A 51 1.98 -3.56 11.63
CA GLU A 51 3.23 -2.83 11.82
C GLU A 51 3.45 -1.88 10.63
N THR A 52 3.44 -0.58 10.90
CA THR A 52 3.48 0.48 9.89
C THR A 52 4.91 0.87 9.48
N ALA A 53 5.92 0.36 10.18
CA ALA A 53 7.24 0.96 10.20
C ALA A 53 8.32 0.14 9.47
N LYS A 54 8.84 0.73 8.38
CA LYS A 54 10.18 0.53 7.78
C LYS A 54 10.38 -0.65 6.82
N PHE A 55 9.60 -0.69 5.74
CA PHE A 55 9.88 -1.58 4.62
C PHE A 55 11.01 -1.02 3.73
N ARG A 56 11.89 -1.89 3.22
CA ARG A 56 13.03 -1.49 2.37
C ARG A 56 12.64 -1.27 0.91
N SER A 57 11.49 -1.81 0.52
CA SER A 57 10.95 -1.71 -0.83
C SER A 57 9.41 -1.69 -0.79
N LEU A 58 8.81 -1.20 -1.88
CA LEU A 58 7.37 -1.30 -2.11
C LEU A 58 6.89 -2.77 -2.05
N ASN A 59 7.66 -3.70 -2.63
CA ASN A 59 7.30 -5.11 -2.64
C ASN A 59 7.31 -5.74 -1.24
N ASP A 60 8.23 -5.33 -0.36
CA ASP A 60 8.25 -5.78 1.03
C ASP A 60 6.98 -5.31 1.77
N ALA A 61 6.60 -4.05 1.57
CA ALA A 61 5.36 -3.50 2.12
C ALA A 61 4.13 -4.28 1.60
N MET A 62 4.07 -4.54 0.30
CA MET A 62 3.01 -5.34 -0.33
C MET A 62 2.93 -6.76 0.23
N THR A 63 4.08 -7.41 0.42
CA THR A 63 4.17 -8.77 0.99
C THR A 63 3.66 -8.79 2.42
N ALA A 64 4.01 -7.78 3.22
CA ALA A 64 3.55 -7.67 4.60
C ALA A 64 2.03 -7.41 4.66
N ILE A 65 1.50 -6.58 3.76
CA ILE A 65 0.05 -6.34 3.61
C ILE A 65 -0.68 -7.64 3.26
N ALA A 66 -0.19 -8.38 2.26
CA ALA A 66 -0.77 -9.66 1.84
C ALA A 66 -0.86 -10.67 3.00
N ARG A 67 0.22 -10.77 3.79
CA ARG A 67 0.27 -11.61 5.00
C ARG A 67 -0.74 -11.17 6.05
N HIS A 68 -0.80 -9.87 6.35
CA HIS A 68 -1.72 -9.31 7.35
C HIS A 68 -3.19 -9.51 6.93
N MET A 69 -3.50 -9.22 5.68
CA MET A 69 -4.86 -9.29 5.12
C MET A 69 -5.31 -10.70 4.76
N LYS A 70 -4.40 -11.69 4.86
CA LYS A 70 -4.62 -13.09 4.45
C LYS A 70 -5.21 -13.15 3.04
N GLY A 71 -4.54 -12.50 2.10
CA GLY A 71 -4.96 -12.39 0.70
C GLY A 71 -3.83 -11.89 -0.18
N GLU A 72 -4.15 -11.49 -1.40
CA GLU A 72 -3.17 -10.97 -2.34
C GLU A 72 -2.99 -9.45 -2.19
N CYS A 73 -1.80 -8.95 -2.50
CA CYS A 73 -1.54 -7.52 -2.62
C CYS A 73 -0.92 -7.29 -3.99
N GLN A 74 -1.65 -6.60 -4.86
CA GLN A 74 -1.29 -6.46 -6.27
C GLN A 74 -1.05 -4.99 -6.59
N LEU A 75 0.06 -4.71 -7.28
CA LEU A 75 0.29 -3.39 -7.86
C LEU A 75 -0.63 -3.27 -9.07
N SER A 76 -1.49 -2.26 -9.05
CA SER A 76 -2.23 -1.84 -10.24
C SER A 76 -1.18 -1.47 -11.27
N SER A 77 -1.08 -2.28 -12.33
CA SER A 77 -0.32 -1.92 -13.52
C SER A 77 -1.03 -0.74 -14.16
N ASP A 78 -0.68 0.47 -13.72
CA ASP A 78 -0.93 1.63 -14.55
C ASP A 78 0.15 1.57 -15.64
N ASP A 79 -0.12 0.74 -16.66
CA ASP A 79 0.55 0.80 -17.95
C ASP A 79 0.22 2.19 -18.52
N LYS A 80 1.00 3.19 -18.12
CA LYS A 80 1.06 4.48 -18.79
C LYS A 80 1.90 4.24 -20.05
N ALA A 81 1.24 3.71 -21.09
CA ALA A 81 1.71 3.77 -22.48
C ALA A 81 1.87 5.22 -22.95
#